data_AF-A0A218XBE9-F1
#
_entry.id   AF-A0A218XBE9-F1
#
_cell.length_a   1.000
_cell.length_b   1.000
_cell.length_c   1.000
_cell.angle_alpha   90.00
_cell.angle_beta   90.00
_cell.angle_gamma   90.00
#
_symmetry.space_group_name_H-M   'P 1'
#
loop_
_entity.id
_entity.type
_entity.pdbx_description
1 polymer ?
#
loop_
_entity_poly.entity_id
_entity_poly.type
_entity_poly.pdbx_seq_one_letter_code
_entity_poly.pdbx_strand_id
1 'polypeptide(L)'
;MPVHMDSVKDWEYVDLFKYRTFFYRNENSSHIARKSLVAALSTHIICKYFKLQYQVYINYYISLIQPSQTLQASPVHNNNSQFGEMAATDAAPSTYDRTKAIKEFDESKMGVKGLSESGITSIPEFFIHPPQTLSDLRSSSRSSPGAVPVIDISGINSIADRPNIVRQVRDAAKSWGFFQVVNHGVPAPVLDDTINAIRGFHEQPHENKAKYYKRQEGQGVMFASNNDLYRTEAASWHDSLQVWMGPQPPVSEEIPEVCRREVIAWDGHAKDVADKVMELLSEGLGLEPGMFRELTFSDARTLVGHCYPHCPQPDLTLGITSHTDPGIITVSLTNRVPGLQVKHEDDWTDVDPVPGGLIINIGDFLQCR
;
A
#
# COMPACT_ATOMS: atom_id res chain seq x y z
N MET A 1 -21.95 32.27 3.41
CA MET A 1 -23.04 31.85 4.32
C MET A 1 -23.39 30.41 3.96
N PRO A 2 -23.39 29.51 4.94
CA PRO A 2 -23.30 28.07 4.72
C PRO A 2 -24.67 27.47 4.42
N VAL A 3 -24.67 26.38 3.65
CA VAL A 3 -25.80 25.45 3.60
C VAL A 3 -25.39 24.24 4.43
N HIS A 4 -25.95 24.17 5.64
CA HIS A 4 -26.03 22.93 6.41
C HIS A 4 -26.94 21.94 5.67
N MET A 5 -26.51 20.68 5.61
CA MET A 5 -27.42 19.54 5.46
C MET A 5 -27.12 18.57 6.59
N ASP A 6 -27.96 18.64 7.62
CA ASP A 6 -28.06 17.65 8.68
C ASP A 6 -28.80 16.40 8.20
N SER A 7 -28.32 15.26 8.70
CA SER A 7 -29.04 14.01 8.98
C SER A 7 -29.87 13.37 7.87
N VAL A 8 -29.33 12.28 7.32
CA VAL A 8 -30.16 11.12 6.95
C VAL A 8 -29.60 9.91 7.69
N LYS A 9 -30.33 9.53 8.75
CA LYS A 9 -30.24 8.23 9.40
C LYS A 9 -30.84 7.16 8.48
N ASP A 10 -30.39 5.94 8.70
CA ASP A 10 -30.93 4.66 8.21
C ASP A 10 -30.46 4.23 6.80
N TRP A 11 -29.40 3.43 6.78
CA TRP A 11 -29.19 2.42 5.75
C TRP A 11 -29.13 1.05 6.42
N GLU A 12 -30.19 0.27 6.25
CA GLU A 12 -30.24 -1.13 6.62
C GLU A 12 -29.18 -1.93 5.83
N TYR A 13 -28.49 -2.82 6.55
CA TYR A 13 -27.59 -3.83 6.00
C TYR A 13 -28.30 -4.69 4.95
N VAL A 14 -27.84 -4.66 3.70
CA VAL A 14 -28.15 -5.70 2.70
C VAL A 14 -26.91 -6.56 2.51
N ASP A 15 -26.91 -7.68 3.25
CA ASP A 15 -25.93 -8.75 3.20
C ASP A 15 -26.01 -9.50 1.85
N LEU A 16 -24.93 -9.46 1.06
CA LEU A 16 -24.80 -10.20 -0.21
C LEU A 16 -24.80 -11.74 -0.01
N PHE A 17 -24.83 -12.25 1.23
CA PHE A 17 -25.07 -13.68 1.50
C PHE A 17 -26.55 -14.12 1.33
N LYS A 18 -27.49 -13.21 1.03
CA LYS A 18 -28.92 -13.56 0.86
C LYS A 18 -29.36 -13.98 -0.54
N TYR A 19 -28.50 -13.99 -1.57
CA TYR A 19 -28.86 -14.55 -2.89
C TYR A 19 -28.77 -16.09 -2.95
N ARG A 20 -29.27 -16.76 -1.90
CA ARG A 20 -29.37 -18.22 -1.84
C ARG A 20 -30.82 -18.67 -1.81
N THR A 21 -31.62 -18.30 -2.81
CA THR A 21 -32.87 -19.01 -3.14
C THR A 21 -33.40 -18.52 -4.49
N PHE A 22 -33.00 -19.18 -5.58
CA PHE A 22 -33.87 -19.54 -6.70
C PHE A 22 -33.05 -20.40 -7.68
N PHE A 23 -32.83 -21.67 -7.33
CA PHE A 23 -32.37 -22.66 -8.32
C PHE A 23 -33.16 -23.95 -8.12
N TYR A 24 -34.31 -24.04 -8.80
CA TYR A 24 -34.95 -25.31 -9.08
C TYR A 24 -34.16 -25.99 -10.21
N ARG A 25 -33.61 -27.16 -9.88
CA ARG A 25 -33.33 -28.32 -10.74
C ARG A 25 -33.31 -28.05 -12.26
N ASN A 26 -32.13 -27.78 -12.82
CA ASN A 26 -31.80 -28.21 -14.19
C ASN A 26 -30.28 -28.18 -14.42
N GLU A 27 -29.71 -29.31 -14.84
CA GLU A 27 -28.27 -29.57 -14.96
C GLU A 27 -27.56 -28.83 -16.13
N ASN A 28 -28.23 -27.88 -16.80
CA ASN A 28 -27.68 -27.11 -17.94
C ASN A 28 -27.47 -25.60 -17.63
N SER A 29 -27.51 -25.18 -16.37
CA SER A 29 -27.53 -23.76 -15.97
C SER A 29 -26.16 -23.09 -15.82
N SER A 30 -25.06 -23.85 -15.81
CA SER A 30 -23.73 -23.34 -15.46
C SER A 30 -23.14 -22.36 -16.48
N HIS A 31 -23.42 -22.55 -17.77
CA HIS A 31 -22.80 -21.74 -18.82
C HIS A 31 -23.43 -20.36 -19.00
N ILE A 32 -24.74 -20.23 -18.73
CA ILE A 32 -25.49 -18.98 -18.84
C ILE A 32 -25.26 -18.12 -17.58
N ALA A 33 -25.26 -18.73 -16.39
CA ALA A 33 -24.95 -18.03 -15.15
C ALA A 33 -23.52 -17.45 -15.11
N ARG A 34 -22.54 -18.19 -15.65
CA ARG A 34 -21.15 -17.71 -15.83
C ARG A 34 -21.07 -16.48 -16.75
N LYS A 35 -21.80 -16.49 -17.86
CA LYS A 35 -21.86 -15.35 -18.78
C LYS A 35 -22.53 -14.13 -18.14
N SER A 36 -23.54 -14.33 -17.29
CA SER A 36 -24.22 -13.22 -16.61
C SER A 36 -23.39 -12.56 -15.50
N LEU A 37 -22.59 -13.33 -14.75
CA LEU A 37 -21.67 -12.75 -13.75
C LEU A 37 -20.46 -12.07 -14.39
N VAL A 38 -19.89 -12.67 -15.43
CA VAL A 38 -18.84 -12.03 -16.25
C VAL A 38 -19.41 -10.77 -16.90
N ALA A 39 -20.60 -10.80 -17.49
CA ALA A 39 -21.24 -9.60 -18.03
C ALA A 39 -21.58 -8.56 -16.95
N ALA A 40 -21.93 -8.96 -15.73
CA ALA A 40 -22.18 -8.04 -14.63
C ALA A 40 -20.88 -7.36 -14.16
N LEU A 41 -19.82 -8.14 -13.92
CA LEU A 41 -18.49 -7.62 -13.57
C LEU A 41 -17.95 -6.74 -14.71
N SER A 42 -17.96 -7.24 -15.95
CA SER A 42 -17.51 -6.47 -17.11
C SER A 42 -18.35 -5.22 -17.32
N THR A 43 -19.68 -5.26 -17.20
CA THR A 43 -20.51 -4.06 -17.45
C THR A 43 -20.45 -3.05 -16.31
N HIS A 44 -20.37 -3.47 -15.04
CA HIS A 44 -20.18 -2.52 -13.92
C HIS A 44 -18.77 -1.91 -13.94
N ILE A 45 -17.74 -2.72 -14.21
CA ILE A 45 -16.37 -2.23 -14.39
C ILE A 45 -16.30 -1.31 -15.62
N ILE A 46 -16.92 -1.65 -16.75
CA ILE A 46 -16.90 -0.79 -17.96
C ILE A 46 -17.73 0.50 -17.76
N CYS A 47 -18.89 0.45 -17.10
CA CYS A 47 -19.76 1.62 -16.94
C CYS A 47 -19.26 2.65 -15.92
N LYS A 48 -18.51 2.25 -14.87
CA LYS A 48 -17.84 3.21 -13.98
C LYS A 48 -16.60 3.85 -14.65
N TYR A 49 -15.96 3.15 -15.57
CA TYR A 49 -14.63 3.51 -16.10
C TYR A 49 -14.63 4.26 -17.43
N PHE A 50 -15.76 4.39 -18.13
CA PHE A 50 -15.84 5.26 -19.31
C PHE A 50 -15.69 6.77 -19.00
N LYS A 51 -15.43 7.14 -17.73
CA LYS A 51 -15.06 8.50 -17.31
C LYS A 51 -13.63 8.68 -16.79
N LEU A 52 -12.84 7.61 -16.58
CA LEU A 52 -11.47 7.71 -16.05
C LEU A 52 -10.59 6.59 -16.62
N GLN A 53 -9.54 6.94 -17.38
CA GLN A 53 -8.57 5.98 -17.91
C GLN A 53 -7.63 5.46 -16.81
N TYR A 54 -7.92 4.29 -16.24
CA TYR A 54 -7.00 3.61 -15.32
C TYR A 54 -6.95 2.09 -15.61
N GLN A 55 -5.74 1.55 -15.69
CA GLN A 55 -5.45 0.11 -15.81
C GLN A 55 -5.59 -0.57 -14.44
N VAL A 56 -5.95 -1.86 -14.43
CA VAL A 56 -5.97 -2.73 -13.24
C VAL A 56 -4.53 -3.00 -12.83
N TYR A 57 -4.10 -2.78 -11.58
CA TYR A 57 -2.71 -3.09 -11.16
C TYR A 57 -2.68 -4.21 -10.11
N ILE A 58 -1.66 -5.07 -10.16
CA ILE A 58 -1.11 -5.73 -8.96
C ILE A 58 0.05 -4.87 -8.47
N ASN A 59 -0.02 -4.42 -7.22
CA ASN A 59 1.07 -3.68 -6.59
C ASN A 59 1.96 -4.65 -5.79
N TYR A 60 3.27 -4.54 -5.97
CA TYR A 60 4.24 -5.20 -5.10
C TYR A 60 4.95 -4.15 -4.26
N TYR A 61 4.62 -4.06 -2.97
CA TYR A 61 5.30 -3.14 -2.08
C TYR A 61 6.50 -3.81 -1.43
N ILE A 62 7.66 -3.16 -1.49
CA ILE A 62 8.83 -3.50 -0.70
C ILE A 62 9.07 -2.33 0.25
N SER A 63 8.91 -2.55 1.56
CA SER A 63 9.04 -1.48 2.56
C SER A 63 10.37 -1.58 3.30
N LEU A 64 11.24 -0.58 3.12
CA LEU A 64 12.46 -0.40 3.90
C LEU A 64 12.27 0.72 4.91
N ILE A 65 12.08 0.37 6.19
CA ILE A 65 12.05 1.35 7.28
C ILE A 65 13.40 1.35 7.98
N GLN A 66 14.01 2.53 8.14
CA GLN A 66 15.25 2.70 8.90
C GLN A 66 14.94 2.81 10.41
N PRO A 67 15.65 2.09 11.30
CA PRO A 67 15.46 2.21 12.76
C PRO A 67 15.77 3.62 13.28
N SER A 68 15.02 4.09 14.28
CA SER A 68 15.30 5.35 14.98
C SER A 68 16.56 5.23 15.85
N GLN A 69 17.48 6.20 15.75
CA GLN A 69 18.60 6.33 16.70
C GLN A 69 18.08 6.99 17.99
N THR A 70 18.21 6.30 19.12
CA THR A 70 17.89 6.87 20.45
C THR A 70 19.06 7.75 20.89
N LEU A 71 18.94 9.08 20.72
CA LEU A 71 19.84 10.02 21.38
C LEU A 71 19.37 10.22 22.83
N GLN A 72 20.25 9.92 23.80
CA GLN A 72 20.00 10.12 25.22
C GLN A 72 19.75 11.61 25.51
N ALA A 73 18.54 11.94 25.93
CA ALA A 73 18.21 13.27 26.43
C ALA A 73 18.87 13.50 27.80
N SER A 74 19.65 14.57 27.92
CA SER A 74 20.10 15.09 29.23
C SER A 74 19.00 15.95 29.86
N PRO A 75 18.86 16.00 31.20
CA PRO A 75 17.76 16.70 31.85
C PRO A 75 18.01 18.21 31.89
N VAL A 76 17.06 19.00 31.40
CA VAL A 76 17.04 20.47 31.56
C VAL A 76 16.33 20.81 32.88
N HIS A 77 17.01 21.59 33.71
CA HIS A 77 16.51 22.11 34.98
C HIS A 77 15.32 23.06 34.79
N ASN A 78 14.24 22.80 35.53
CA ASN A 78 13.10 23.69 35.72
C ASN A 78 13.46 24.85 36.66
N ASN A 79 13.12 26.09 36.30
CA ASN A 79 12.92 27.17 37.25
C ASN A 79 11.70 28.01 36.85
N ASN A 80 10.91 28.34 37.89
CA ASN A 80 9.55 28.85 37.83
C ASN A 80 9.42 30.36 37.58
N SER A 81 8.25 30.70 37.04
CA SER A 81 7.39 31.87 37.30
C SER A 81 7.83 33.28 36.86
N GLN A 82 7.03 33.89 35.98
CA GLN A 82 6.31 35.13 36.29
C GLN A 82 5.16 35.39 35.28
N PHE A 83 4.02 35.86 35.82
CA PHE A 83 2.84 36.32 35.09
C PHE A 83 3.12 37.63 34.35
N GLY A 84 2.58 37.75 33.13
CA GLY A 84 2.54 39.00 32.37
C GLY A 84 1.54 38.92 31.20
N GLU A 85 0.42 39.62 31.39
CA GLU A 85 -0.53 40.24 30.44
C GLU A 85 -0.61 39.81 28.96
N MET A 86 -1.87 39.70 28.50
CA MET A 86 -2.27 39.47 27.11
C MET A 86 -1.75 40.58 26.18
N ALA A 87 -0.97 40.19 25.19
CA ALA A 87 -0.84 40.92 23.94
C ALA A 87 -1.27 39.98 22.81
N ALA A 88 -2.37 40.33 22.14
CA ALA A 88 -2.73 39.74 20.86
C ALA A 88 -1.60 40.10 19.87
N THR A 89 -0.71 39.14 19.62
CA THR A 89 0.26 39.25 18.54
C THR A 89 -0.46 38.96 17.23
N ASP A 90 -0.69 40.01 16.45
CA ASP A 90 -0.97 39.91 15.02
C ASP A 90 0.05 38.95 14.39
N ALA A 91 -0.43 37.77 13.98
CA ALA A 91 0.37 36.85 13.20
C ALA A 91 0.61 37.49 11.83
N ALA A 92 1.85 37.90 11.58
CA ALA A 92 2.28 38.32 10.26
C ALA A 92 1.89 37.23 9.23
N PRO A 93 1.36 37.60 8.05
CA PRO A 93 0.97 36.61 7.05
C PRO A 93 2.18 35.76 6.69
N SER A 94 2.06 34.43 6.83
CA SER A 94 3.15 33.50 6.57
C SER A 94 3.70 33.73 5.16
N THR A 95 4.95 34.12 5.06
CA THR A 95 5.68 34.31 3.79
C THR A 95 6.06 33.00 3.11
N TYR A 96 5.47 31.88 3.54
CA TYR A 96 5.77 30.56 3.04
C TYR A 96 5.11 30.33 1.68
N ASP A 97 5.93 30.26 0.63
CA ASP A 97 5.50 29.86 -0.70
C ASP A 97 5.68 28.35 -0.86
N ARG A 98 4.63 27.60 -0.53
CA ARG A 98 4.58 26.14 -0.67
C ARG A 98 4.93 25.67 -2.08
N THR A 99 4.47 26.39 -3.11
CA THR A 99 4.67 25.99 -4.50
C THR A 99 6.14 26.08 -4.87
N LYS A 100 6.79 27.17 -4.47
CA LYS A 100 8.23 27.35 -4.66
C LYS A 100 9.03 26.28 -3.90
N ALA A 101 8.71 26.03 -2.63
CA ALA A 101 9.41 25.05 -1.80
C ALA A 101 9.32 23.62 -2.39
N ILE A 102 8.14 23.21 -2.84
CA ILE A 102 7.94 21.92 -3.51
C ILE A 102 8.75 21.84 -4.81
N LYS A 103 8.73 22.90 -5.61
CA LYS A 103 9.45 22.95 -6.87
C LYS A 103 10.97 22.82 -6.65
N GLU A 104 11.52 23.55 -5.69
CA GLU A 104 12.95 23.46 -5.34
C GLU A 104 13.33 22.05 -4.85
N PHE A 105 12.49 21.44 -4.00
CA PHE A 105 12.68 20.06 -3.56
C PHE A 105 12.66 19.08 -4.73
N ASP A 106 11.68 19.19 -5.63
CA ASP A 106 11.51 18.30 -6.76
C ASP A 106 12.65 18.44 -7.79
N GLU A 107 13.06 19.67 -8.09
CA GLU A 107 14.16 19.98 -9.00
C GLU A 107 15.52 19.49 -8.47
N SER A 108 15.67 19.34 -7.16
CA SER A 108 16.89 18.78 -6.54
C SER A 108 17.12 17.31 -6.90
N LYS A 109 16.03 16.56 -7.15
CA LYS A 109 16.04 15.10 -7.39
C LYS A 109 16.71 14.27 -6.28
N MET A 110 16.97 14.86 -5.12
CA MET A 110 17.63 14.20 -3.99
C MET A 110 16.69 13.24 -3.24
N GLY A 111 15.40 13.55 -3.29
CA GLY A 111 14.36 12.86 -2.56
C GLY A 111 14.44 13.06 -1.04
N VAL A 112 13.55 12.39 -0.32
CA VAL A 112 13.45 12.46 1.14
C VAL A 112 14.70 11.86 1.80
N LYS A 113 15.27 10.79 1.22
CA LYS A 113 16.49 10.19 1.76
C LYS A 113 17.67 11.16 1.69
N GLY A 114 17.87 11.84 0.56
CA GLY A 114 18.93 12.85 0.45
C GLY A 114 18.72 14.02 1.41
N LEU A 115 17.46 14.43 1.63
CA LEU A 115 17.13 15.45 2.62
C LEU A 115 17.46 14.99 4.05
N SER A 116 17.07 13.76 4.43
CA SER A 116 17.41 13.17 5.74
C SER A 116 18.92 13.09 5.96
N GLU A 117 19.68 12.66 4.95
CA GLU A 117 21.15 12.53 5.00
C GLU A 117 21.89 13.87 5.03
N SER A 118 21.24 14.97 4.66
CA SER A 118 21.80 16.32 4.80
C SER A 118 21.86 16.83 6.25
N GLY A 119 21.26 16.09 7.19
CA GLY A 119 21.31 16.42 8.62
C GLY A 119 20.30 17.47 9.06
N ILE A 120 19.18 17.61 8.35
CA ILE A 120 18.09 18.49 8.77
C ILE A 120 17.60 18.14 10.17
N THR A 121 17.30 19.16 10.97
CA THR A 121 16.70 19.01 12.31
C THR A 121 15.20 19.29 12.31
N SER A 122 14.67 19.84 11.20
CA SER A 122 13.25 20.10 11.02
C SER A 122 12.84 19.78 9.60
N ILE A 123 11.68 19.15 9.44
CA ILE A 123 11.15 18.80 8.12
C ILE A 123 10.57 20.03 7.44
N PRO A 124 10.66 20.14 6.10
CA PRO A 124 9.98 21.21 5.36
C PRO A 124 8.47 21.21 5.62
N GLU A 125 7.87 22.41 5.64
CA GLU A 125 6.46 22.59 6.01
C GLU A 125 5.49 21.81 5.11
N PHE A 126 5.84 21.56 3.85
CA PHE A 126 5.02 20.73 2.96
C PHE A 126 5.01 19.23 3.29
N PHE A 127 5.83 18.75 4.25
CA PHE A 127 5.73 17.40 4.81
C PHE A 127 4.92 17.33 6.12
N ILE A 128 4.60 18.49 6.71
CA ILE A 128 3.84 18.57 7.96
C ILE A 128 2.37 18.30 7.67
N HIS A 129 1.83 17.24 8.25
CA HIS A 129 0.43 16.86 8.08
C HIS A 129 -0.48 17.63 9.05
N PRO A 130 -1.74 17.88 8.68
CA PRO A 130 -2.71 18.48 9.57
C PRO A 130 -2.88 17.67 10.87
N PRO A 131 -3.07 18.31 12.05
CA PRO A 131 -3.25 17.61 13.32
C PRO A 131 -4.39 16.59 13.31
N GLN A 132 -5.45 16.82 12.54
CA GLN A 132 -6.58 15.90 12.39
C GLN A 132 -6.12 14.58 11.78
N THR A 133 -5.37 14.63 10.67
CA THR A 133 -4.80 13.45 10.01
C THR A 133 -3.91 12.64 10.95
N LEU A 134 -3.14 13.31 11.81
CA LEU A 134 -2.23 12.66 12.76
C LEU A 134 -2.94 12.12 14.01
N SER A 135 -4.03 12.76 14.43
CA SER A 135 -4.79 12.34 15.62
C SER A 135 -5.51 11.02 15.40
N ASP A 136 -6.01 10.78 14.19
CA ASP A 136 -6.70 9.55 13.82
C ASP A 136 -5.76 8.33 13.83
N LEU A 137 -4.45 8.54 13.65
CA LEU A 137 -3.43 7.48 13.56
C LEU A 137 -2.79 7.13 14.91
N ARG A 138 -2.95 7.98 15.92
CA ARG A 138 -2.48 7.70 17.29
C ARG A 138 -3.38 6.62 17.88
N SER A 139 -2.91 5.38 17.79
CA SER A 139 -3.51 4.19 18.38
C SER A 139 -4.21 4.55 19.71
N SER A 140 -5.55 4.38 19.74
CA SER A 140 -6.23 4.37 21.01
C SER A 140 -5.70 3.14 21.76
N SER A 141 -5.11 3.33 22.93
CA SER A 141 -4.56 2.30 23.84
C SER A 141 -5.58 1.23 24.31
N ARG A 142 -6.70 1.09 23.60
CA ARG A 142 -7.66 0.01 23.75
C ARG A 142 -7.03 -1.23 23.13
N SER A 143 -6.84 -2.24 23.97
CA SER A 143 -6.55 -3.64 23.59
C SER A 143 -7.21 -3.99 22.25
N SER A 144 -6.37 -4.27 21.25
CA SER A 144 -6.77 -4.36 19.84
C SER A 144 -7.79 -5.49 19.58
N PRO A 145 -8.78 -5.24 18.70
CA PRO A 145 -9.66 -6.28 18.18
C PRO A 145 -8.91 -7.16 17.16
N GLY A 146 -8.24 -8.20 17.66
CA GLY A 146 -7.61 -9.26 16.85
C GLY A 146 -6.30 -8.87 16.15
N ALA A 147 -5.52 -9.87 15.75
CA ALA A 147 -4.31 -9.71 14.94
C ALA A 147 -4.62 -10.01 13.46
N VAL A 148 -3.88 -9.38 12.54
CA VAL A 148 -3.98 -9.69 11.11
C VAL A 148 -3.78 -11.19 10.88
N PRO A 149 -4.72 -11.89 10.21
CA PRO A 149 -4.67 -13.34 10.07
C PRO A 149 -3.40 -13.83 9.38
N VAL A 150 -2.86 -14.97 9.82
CA VAL A 150 -1.72 -15.65 9.19
C VAL A 150 -2.21 -16.98 8.64
N ILE A 151 -1.95 -17.23 7.36
CA ILE A 151 -2.47 -18.39 6.62
C ILE A 151 -1.29 -19.20 6.06
N ASP A 152 -1.20 -20.46 6.48
CA ASP A 152 -0.27 -21.43 5.91
C ASP A 152 -0.84 -22.01 4.61
N ILE A 153 -0.13 -21.80 3.50
CA ILE A 153 -0.54 -22.29 2.17
C ILE A 153 0.33 -23.46 1.66
N SER A 154 1.10 -24.12 2.53
CA SER A 154 1.89 -25.32 2.17
C SER A 154 1.03 -26.44 1.57
N GLY A 155 -0.19 -26.60 2.06
CA GLY A 155 -1.16 -27.60 1.61
C GLY A 155 -2.00 -27.20 0.39
N ILE A 156 -1.63 -26.16 -0.37
CA ILE A 156 -2.47 -25.62 -1.45
C ILE A 156 -2.85 -26.66 -2.53
N ASN A 157 -1.98 -27.64 -2.78
CA ASN A 157 -2.20 -28.73 -3.74
C ASN A 157 -2.81 -30.00 -3.11
N SER A 158 -3.02 -30.01 -1.79
CA SER A 158 -3.62 -31.14 -1.07
C SER A 158 -5.14 -31.09 -1.18
N ILE A 159 -5.74 -32.19 -1.65
CA ILE A 159 -7.21 -32.33 -1.72
C ILE A 159 -7.83 -32.21 -0.32
N ALA A 160 -7.13 -32.66 0.72
CA ALA A 160 -7.61 -32.61 2.10
C ALA A 160 -7.54 -31.19 2.68
N ASP A 161 -6.45 -30.45 2.39
CA ASP A 161 -6.18 -29.17 3.06
C ASP A 161 -6.73 -27.96 2.29
N ARG A 162 -6.79 -28.03 0.95
CA ARG A 162 -7.24 -26.92 0.10
C ARG A 162 -8.59 -26.32 0.51
N PRO A 163 -9.65 -27.10 0.83
CA PRO A 163 -10.92 -26.52 1.25
C PRO A 163 -10.81 -25.67 2.54
N ASN A 164 -9.92 -26.07 3.45
CA ASN A 164 -9.66 -25.31 4.66
C ASN A 164 -8.88 -24.02 4.36
N ILE A 165 -7.89 -24.07 3.48
CA ILE A 165 -7.10 -22.90 3.05
C ILE A 165 -8.01 -21.89 2.33
N VAL A 166 -8.84 -22.35 1.39
CA VAL A 166 -9.83 -21.51 0.68
C VAL A 166 -10.73 -20.78 1.67
N ARG A 167 -11.25 -21.48 2.68
CA ARG A 167 -12.09 -20.88 3.73
C ARG A 167 -11.33 -19.81 4.51
N GLN A 168 -10.09 -20.07 4.93
CA GLN A 168 -9.28 -19.09 5.66
C GLN A 168 -9.01 -17.84 4.83
N VAL A 169 -8.63 -17.99 3.56
CA VAL A 169 -8.39 -16.87 2.65
C VAL A 169 -9.66 -16.05 2.43
N ARG A 170 -10.79 -16.73 2.18
CA ARG A 170 -12.10 -16.06 2.03
C ARG A 170 -12.49 -15.28 3.28
N ASP A 171 -12.37 -15.91 4.45
CA ASP A 171 -12.80 -15.31 5.71
C ASP A 171 -11.90 -14.12 6.08
N ALA A 172 -10.58 -14.22 5.86
CA ALA A 172 -9.65 -13.11 6.06
C ALA A 172 -9.85 -11.96 5.07
N ALA A 173 -10.05 -12.26 3.79
CA ALA A 173 -10.37 -11.25 2.77
C ALA A 173 -11.69 -10.52 3.09
N LYS A 174 -12.70 -11.24 3.62
CA LYS A 174 -14.00 -10.65 3.99
C LYS A 174 -13.93 -9.79 5.26
N SER A 175 -13.24 -10.27 6.29
CA SER A 175 -13.24 -9.61 7.61
C SER A 175 -12.19 -8.52 7.72
N TRP A 176 -10.99 -8.77 7.21
CA TRP A 176 -9.85 -7.86 7.34
C TRP A 176 -9.53 -7.11 6.05
N GLY A 177 -9.73 -7.75 4.89
CA GLY A 177 -9.14 -7.28 3.64
C GLY A 177 -7.61 -7.37 3.60
N PHE A 178 -6.99 -7.86 4.68
CA PHE A 178 -5.56 -8.05 4.89
C PHE A 178 -5.30 -9.41 5.53
N PHE A 179 -4.22 -10.08 5.14
CA PHE A 179 -3.71 -11.29 5.78
C PHE A 179 -2.25 -11.54 5.42
N GLN A 180 -1.54 -12.35 6.19
CA GLN A 180 -0.19 -12.80 5.89
C GLN A 180 -0.25 -14.23 5.35
N VAL A 181 0.54 -14.55 4.34
CA VAL A 181 0.74 -15.91 3.85
C VAL A 181 2.13 -16.42 4.21
N VAL A 182 2.23 -17.67 4.64
CA VAL A 182 3.49 -18.39 4.91
C VAL A 182 3.54 -19.69 4.13
N ASN A 183 4.75 -20.25 3.97
CA ASN A 183 4.98 -21.44 3.16
C ASN A 183 4.48 -21.31 1.71
N HIS A 184 4.58 -20.10 1.15
CA HIS A 184 4.11 -19.75 -0.20
C HIS A 184 5.01 -20.26 -1.34
N GLY A 185 6.20 -20.79 -0.98
CA GLY A 185 7.13 -21.43 -1.91
C GLY A 185 8.17 -20.48 -2.53
N VAL A 186 8.23 -19.22 -2.11
CA VAL A 186 9.33 -18.32 -2.51
C VAL A 186 10.55 -18.65 -1.65
N PRO A 187 11.73 -18.90 -2.24
CA PRO A 187 12.93 -19.20 -1.46
C PRO A 187 13.33 -18.04 -0.54
N ALA A 188 13.70 -18.32 0.71
CA ALA A 188 14.11 -17.30 1.67
C ALA A 188 15.23 -16.36 1.14
N PRO A 189 16.27 -16.85 0.42
CA PRO A 189 17.28 -15.96 -0.16
C PRO A 189 16.71 -14.93 -1.13
N VAL A 190 15.65 -15.27 -1.88
CA VAL A 190 15.01 -14.30 -2.79
C VAL A 190 14.41 -13.14 -2.00
N LEU A 191 13.76 -13.42 -0.86
CA LEU A 191 13.17 -12.37 -0.03
C LEU A 191 14.26 -11.41 0.49
N ASP A 192 15.34 -11.96 1.04
CA ASP A 192 16.43 -11.17 1.60
C ASP A 192 17.20 -10.41 0.50
N ASP A 193 17.49 -11.05 -0.63
CA ASP A 193 18.18 -10.45 -1.77
C ASP A 193 17.36 -9.31 -2.37
N THR A 194 16.04 -9.46 -2.50
CA THR A 194 15.14 -8.40 -2.98
C THR A 194 15.16 -7.18 -2.05
N ILE A 195 15.08 -7.39 -0.73
CA ILE A 195 15.17 -6.31 0.27
C ILE A 195 16.53 -5.60 0.15
N ASN A 196 17.62 -6.36 0.06
CA ASN A 196 18.97 -5.81 -0.04
C ASN A 196 19.21 -5.08 -1.37
N ALA A 197 18.62 -5.55 -2.47
CA ALA A 197 18.75 -4.92 -3.78
C ALA A 197 18.02 -3.56 -3.84
N ILE A 198 16.78 -3.48 -3.33
CA ILE A 198 16.08 -2.19 -3.22
C ILE A 198 16.82 -1.24 -2.29
N ARG A 199 17.39 -1.76 -1.18
CA ARG A 199 18.22 -0.95 -0.29
C ARG A 199 19.46 -0.42 -1.01
N GLY A 200 20.15 -1.30 -1.74
CA GLY A 200 21.32 -0.96 -2.53
C GLY A 200 21.04 0.13 -3.57
N PHE A 201 19.86 0.12 -4.19
CA PHE A 201 19.41 1.22 -5.05
C PHE A 201 19.30 2.55 -4.30
N HIS A 202 18.59 2.59 -3.16
CA HIS A 202 18.38 3.81 -2.39
C HIS A 202 19.66 4.35 -1.73
N GLU A 203 20.63 3.48 -1.46
CA GLU A 203 21.97 3.80 -0.94
C GLU A 203 22.95 4.30 -2.01
N GLN A 204 22.62 4.23 -3.30
CA GLN A 204 23.49 4.77 -4.35
C GLN A 204 23.67 6.29 -4.22
N PRO A 205 24.81 6.82 -4.71
CA PRO A 205 25.00 8.26 -4.89
C PRO A 205 23.83 8.90 -5.66
N HIS A 206 23.51 10.14 -5.31
CA HIS A 206 22.41 10.91 -5.91
C HIS A 206 22.47 10.90 -7.44
N GLU A 207 23.65 11.04 -8.03
CA GLU A 207 23.87 11.13 -9.48
C GLU A 207 23.41 9.85 -10.21
N ASN A 208 23.44 8.71 -9.52
CA ASN A 208 22.97 7.44 -10.08
C ASN A 208 21.45 7.32 -9.98
N LYS A 209 20.86 7.69 -8.84
CA LYS A 209 19.40 7.65 -8.65
C LYS A 209 18.68 8.72 -9.50
N ALA A 210 19.28 9.89 -9.67
CA ALA A 210 18.74 11.02 -10.42
C ALA A 210 18.48 10.69 -11.90
N LYS A 211 19.16 9.68 -12.46
CA LYS A 211 18.92 9.16 -13.83
C LYS A 211 17.52 8.59 -14.01
N TYR A 212 16.94 8.07 -12.92
CA TYR A 212 15.60 7.51 -12.89
C TYR A 212 14.55 8.51 -12.39
N TYR A 213 14.97 9.72 -12.01
CA TYR A 213 14.09 10.70 -11.40
C TYR A 213 13.13 11.31 -12.41
N LYS A 214 11.85 10.97 -12.32
CA LYS A 214 10.76 11.51 -13.14
C LYS A 214 9.42 11.31 -12.43
N ARG A 215 8.37 11.94 -12.95
CA ARG A 215 7.00 11.86 -12.39
C ARG A 215 5.98 11.28 -13.37
N GLN A 216 6.46 10.73 -14.49
CA GLN A 216 5.58 10.12 -15.49
C GLN A 216 5.28 8.68 -15.08
N GLU A 217 4.05 8.47 -14.63
CA GLU A 217 3.51 7.18 -14.24
C GLU A 217 3.08 6.35 -15.46
N GLY A 218 3.05 5.02 -15.31
CA GLY A 218 2.38 4.08 -16.22
C GLY A 218 3.29 3.20 -17.07
N GLN A 219 4.59 3.49 -17.19
CA GLN A 219 5.53 2.64 -17.95
C GLN A 219 7.00 2.81 -17.54
N GLY A 220 7.77 1.74 -17.72
CA GLY A 220 9.22 1.73 -17.57
C GLY A 220 9.67 1.71 -16.11
N VAL A 221 10.70 2.51 -15.79
CA VAL A 221 11.26 2.67 -14.44
C VAL A 221 11.17 4.13 -14.02
N MET A 222 10.74 4.39 -12.79
CA MET A 222 10.64 5.73 -12.20
C MET A 222 11.18 5.74 -10.76
N PHE A 223 11.91 6.79 -10.40
CA PHE A 223 12.26 7.11 -9.03
C PHE A 223 11.69 8.48 -8.68
N ALA A 224 11.01 8.61 -7.54
CA ALA A 224 10.52 9.90 -7.05
C ALA A 224 10.15 9.82 -5.57
N SER A 225 10.12 10.98 -4.91
CA SER A 225 9.36 11.16 -3.66
C SER A 225 7.94 11.58 -4.01
N ASN A 226 6.96 10.86 -3.47
CA ASN A 226 5.52 11.12 -3.61
C ASN A 226 5.05 11.27 -5.07
N ASN A 227 4.33 10.30 -5.62
CA ASN A 227 3.77 10.43 -6.98
C ASN A 227 2.82 11.63 -7.10
N ASP A 228 2.14 11.96 -6.00
CA ASP A 228 1.13 13.00 -5.85
C ASP A 228 1.66 14.29 -5.22
N LEU A 229 2.98 14.54 -5.20
CA LEU A 229 3.61 15.69 -4.53
C LEU A 229 2.90 17.04 -4.76
N TYR A 230 2.45 17.30 -5.99
CA TYR A 230 1.77 18.53 -6.38
C TYR A 230 0.24 18.51 -6.18
N ARG A 231 -0.34 17.34 -5.87
CA ARG A 231 -1.78 17.10 -5.73
C ARG A 231 -2.23 16.99 -4.27
N THR A 232 -1.34 16.60 -3.36
CA THR A 232 -1.63 16.47 -1.93
C THR A 232 -1.42 17.79 -1.17
N GLU A 233 -2.12 17.94 -0.04
CA GLU A 233 -1.94 19.03 0.93
C GLU A 233 -0.59 18.91 1.68
N ALA A 234 -0.21 17.69 2.07
CA ALA A 234 1.06 17.36 2.71
C ALA A 234 1.68 16.12 2.05
N ALA A 235 2.98 16.20 1.76
CA ALA A 235 3.76 15.10 1.22
C ALA A 235 4.13 14.11 2.35
N SER A 236 4.22 12.84 2.00
CA SER A 236 4.67 11.76 2.88
C SER A 236 6.21 11.63 2.89
N TRP A 237 6.76 11.15 4.00
CA TRP A 237 8.19 11.02 4.26
C TRP A 237 8.76 9.71 3.68
N HIS A 238 8.77 9.58 2.36
CA HIS A 238 9.33 8.43 1.67
C HIS A 238 9.84 8.72 0.25
N ASP A 239 10.68 7.82 -0.24
CA ASP A 239 11.07 7.69 -1.64
C ASP A 239 10.56 6.37 -2.22
N SER A 240 10.34 6.33 -3.54
CA SER A 240 9.84 5.14 -4.23
C SER A 240 10.60 4.89 -5.53
N LEU A 241 11.14 3.67 -5.69
CA LEU A 241 11.49 3.10 -7.00
C LEU A 241 10.29 2.33 -7.54
N GLN A 242 9.78 2.70 -8.71
CA GLN A 242 8.67 2.06 -9.38
C GLN A 242 9.12 1.41 -10.69
N VAL A 243 8.67 0.18 -10.92
CA VAL A 243 8.94 -0.57 -12.14
C VAL A 243 7.63 -1.20 -12.63
N TRP A 244 7.15 -0.79 -13.79
CA TRP A 244 5.95 -1.35 -14.42
C TRP A 244 6.32 -2.65 -15.14
N MET A 245 6.17 -3.79 -14.47
CA MET A 245 6.56 -5.12 -14.96
C MET A 245 5.56 -5.74 -15.94
N GLY A 246 4.38 -5.15 -16.09
CA GLY A 246 3.39 -5.57 -17.06
C GLY A 246 2.34 -4.50 -17.34
N PRO A 247 1.59 -4.60 -18.45
CA PRO A 247 1.56 -5.73 -19.39
C PRO A 247 2.78 -5.78 -20.33
N GLN A 248 3.48 -4.66 -20.51
CA GLN A 248 4.75 -4.60 -21.23
C GLN A 248 5.86 -4.26 -20.23
N PRO A 249 6.71 -5.23 -19.83
CA PRO A 249 7.84 -4.93 -18.95
C PRO A 249 8.84 -3.99 -19.65
N PRO A 250 9.59 -3.18 -18.89
CA PRO A 250 10.72 -2.44 -19.43
C PRO A 250 11.74 -3.38 -20.06
N VAL A 251 12.56 -2.82 -20.95
CA VAL A 251 13.80 -3.49 -21.36
C VAL A 251 14.69 -3.66 -20.13
N SER A 252 15.31 -4.83 -19.95
CA SER A 252 15.97 -5.18 -18.69
C SER A 252 17.03 -4.18 -18.26
N GLU A 253 17.74 -3.61 -19.22
CA GLU A 253 18.80 -2.61 -19.06
C GLU A 253 18.28 -1.27 -18.53
N GLU A 254 16.99 -0.98 -18.70
CA GLU A 254 16.34 0.21 -18.11
C GLU A 254 16.16 0.05 -16.60
N ILE A 255 16.11 -1.18 -16.07
CA ILE A 255 16.09 -1.43 -14.63
C ILE A 255 17.49 -1.16 -14.05
N PRO A 256 17.61 -0.44 -12.91
CA PRO A 256 18.89 -0.12 -12.30
C PRO A 256 19.74 -1.37 -12.09
N GLU A 257 20.97 -1.35 -12.60
CA GLU A 257 21.86 -2.51 -12.61
C GLU A 257 22.02 -3.14 -11.21
N VAL A 258 22.09 -2.29 -10.18
CA VAL A 258 22.25 -2.69 -8.77
C VAL A 258 21.11 -3.58 -8.23
N CYS A 259 19.91 -3.52 -8.82
CA CYS A 259 18.75 -4.28 -8.36
C CYS A 259 18.04 -5.05 -9.48
N ARG A 260 18.58 -5.04 -10.71
CA ARG A 260 17.90 -5.57 -11.90
C ARG A 260 17.51 -7.03 -11.75
N ARG A 261 18.46 -7.87 -11.36
CA ARG A 261 18.26 -9.32 -11.28
C ARG A 261 17.19 -9.67 -10.25
N GLU A 262 17.26 -9.03 -9.08
CA GLU A 262 16.40 -9.28 -7.93
C GLU A 262 14.99 -8.72 -8.15
N VAL A 263 14.85 -7.57 -8.83
CA VAL A 263 13.55 -7.03 -9.26
C VAL A 263 12.84 -7.99 -10.23
N ILE A 264 13.56 -8.51 -11.23
CA ILE A 264 12.99 -9.46 -12.20
C ILE A 264 12.60 -10.77 -11.52
N ALA A 265 13.48 -11.31 -10.66
CA ALA A 265 13.20 -12.53 -9.92
C ALA A 265 11.99 -12.36 -8.97
N TRP A 266 11.91 -11.22 -8.29
CA TRP A 266 10.80 -10.89 -7.40
C TRP A 266 9.47 -10.77 -8.15
N ASP A 267 9.42 -10.10 -9.31
CA ASP A 267 8.16 -10.01 -10.10
C ASP A 267 7.59 -11.38 -10.42
N GLY A 268 8.44 -12.32 -10.87
CA GLY A 268 8.02 -13.70 -11.15
C GLY A 268 7.48 -14.42 -9.91
N HIS A 269 8.22 -14.38 -8.81
CA HIS A 269 7.82 -15.03 -7.56
C HIS A 269 6.57 -14.41 -6.94
N ALA A 270 6.47 -13.09 -6.92
CA ALA A 270 5.33 -12.38 -6.40
C ALA A 270 4.09 -12.59 -7.28
N LYS A 271 4.26 -12.72 -8.60
CA LYS A 271 3.18 -13.12 -9.52
C LYS A 271 2.69 -14.53 -9.22
N ASP A 272 3.60 -15.49 -9.00
CA ASP A 272 3.20 -16.86 -8.66
C ASP A 272 2.41 -16.92 -7.34
N VAL A 273 2.80 -16.12 -6.34
CA VAL A 273 2.05 -16.00 -5.08
C VAL A 273 0.69 -15.34 -5.32
N ALA A 274 0.65 -14.26 -6.08
CA ALA A 274 -0.58 -13.56 -6.43
C ALA A 274 -1.56 -14.51 -7.15
N ASP A 275 -1.10 -15.28 -8.14
CA ASP A 275 -1.90 -16.25 -8.88
C ASP A 275 -2.49 -17.33 -7.94
N LYS A 276 -1.67 -17.89 -7.03
CA LYS A 276 -2.13 -18.87 -6.03
C LYS A 276 -3.21 -18.30 -5.11
N VAL A 277 -3.02 -17.07 -4.61
CA VAL A 277 -4.00 -16.42 -3.73
C VAL A 277 -5.28 -16.10 -4.51
N MET A 278 -5.17 -15.64 -5.76
CA MET A 278 -6.29 -15.39 -6.65
C MET A 278 -7.11 -16.65 -6.96
N GLU A 279 -6.47 -17.82 -7.13
CA GLU A 279 -7.18 -19.10 -7.24
C GLU A 279 -8.00 -19.41 -5.98
N LEU A 280 -7.40 -19.25 -4.80
CA LEU A 280 -8.06 -19.48 -3.51
C LEU A 280 -9.24 -18.51 -3.29
N LEU A 281 -9.07 -17.24 -3.66
CA LEU A 281 -10.14 -16.24 -3.64
C LEU A 281 -11.27 -16.59 -4.60
N SER A 282 -10.94 -17.03 -5.82
CA SER A 282 -11.93 -17.47 -6.82
C SER A 282 -12.80 -18.61 -6.26
N GLU A 283 -12.18 -19.64 -5.70
CA GLU A 283 -12.92 -20.75 -5.06
C GLU A 283 -13.73 -20.29 -3.85
N GLY A 284 -13.19 -19.37 -3.04
CA GLY A 284 -13.90 -18.77 -1.92
C GLY A 284 -15.18 -18.03 -2.31
N LEU A 285 -15.21 -17.50 -3.54
CA LEU A 285 -16.37 -16.87 -4.17
C LEU A 285 -17.29 -17.87 -4.90
N GLY A 286 -16.94 -19.16 -4.92
CA GLY A 286 -17.68 -20.19 -5.67
C GLY A 286 -17.43 -20.16 -7.18
N LEU A 287 -16.31 -19.58 -7.61
CA LEU A 287 -15.86 -19.47 -8.99
C LEU A 287 -14.85 -20.59 -9.32
N GLU A 288 -14.60 -20.80 -10.61
CA GLU A 288 -13.52 -21.69 -11.06
C GLU A 288 -12.15 -21.08 -10.67
N PRO A 289 -11.18 -21.86 -10.20
CA PRO A 289 -9.89 -21.34 -9.71
C PRO A 289 -9.16 -20.44 -10.72
N GLY A 290 -9.25 -20.75 -12.02
CA GLY A 290 -8.57 -20.02 -13.09
C GLY A 290 -9.22 -18.71 -13.52
N MET A 291 -10.37 -18.32 -12.94
CA MET A 291 -11.20 -17.23 -13.46
C MET A 291 -10.46 -15.89 -13.51
N PHE A 292 -9.73 -15.50 -12.47
CA PHE A 292 -8.99 -14.23 -12.49
C PHE A 292 -7.84 -14.21 -13.51
N ARG A 293 -7.24 -15.36 -13.79
CA ARG A 293 -6.23 -15.51 -14.84
C ARG A 293 -6.83 -15.35 -16.23
N GLU A 294 -7.99 -15.95 -16.47
CA GLU A 294 -8.75 -15.78 -17.73
C GLU A 294 -9.15 -14.32 -17.96
N LEU A 295 -9.42 -13.58 -16.88
CA LEU A 295 -9.72 -12.14 -16.92
C LEU A 295 -8.47 -11.25 -16.95
N THR A 296 -7.27 -11.81 -17.12
CA THR A 296 -6.00 -11.05 -17.22
C THR A 296 -5.67 -10.18 -16.00
N PHE A 297 -6.22 -10.49 -14.83
CA PHE A 297 -6.01 -9.69 -13.61
C PHE A 297 -4.57 -9.70 -13.10
N SER A 298 -3.74 -10.62 -13.59
CA SER A 298 -2.31 -10.71 -13.27
C SER A 298 -1.37 -10.00 -14.25
N ASP A 299 -1.91 -9.39 -15.31
CA ASP A 299 -1.10 -8.97 -16.46
C ASP A 299 -0.46 -7.61 -16.24
N ALA A 300 -1.21 -6.68 -15.65
CA ALA A 300 -0.68 -5.38 -15.26
C ALA A 300 -0.14 -5.43 -13.84
N ARG A 301 1.17 -5.21 -13.72
CA ARG A 301 1.94 -5.40 -12.49
C ARG A 301 2.91 -4.25 -12.31
N THR A 302 2.99 -3.74 -11.10
CA THR A 302 3.91 -2.66 -10.72
C THR A 302 4.64 -3.06 -9.46
N LEU A 303 5.96 -3.07 -9.52
CA LEU A 303 6.81 -3.14 -8.33
C LEU A 303 7.04 -1.74 -7.79
N VAL A 304 6.93 -1.58 -6.48
CA VAL A 304 7.19 -0.34 -5.74
C VAL A 304 8.14 -0.63 -4.58
N GLY A 305 9.40 -0.20 -4.71
CA GLY A 305 10.43 -0.25 -3.68
C GLY A 305 10.47 1.03 -2.86
N HIS A 306 9.77 1.03 -1.73
CA HIS A 306 9.72 2.16 -0.79
C HIS A 306 10.94 2.23 0.12
N CYS A 307 11.42 3.44 0.35
CA CYS A 307 12.39 3.78 1.39
C CYS A 307 11.80 4.85 2.30
N TYR A 308 11.70 4.52 3.59
CA TYR A 308 11.30 5.42 4.66
C TYR A 308 12.56 5.77 5.48
N PRO A 309 13.25 6.88 5.14
CA PRO A 309 14.48 7.28 5.82
C PRO A 309 14.18 7.82 7.22
N HIS A 310 15.22 7.99 8.04
CA HIS A 310 15.07 8.62 9.36
C HIS A 310 14.39 10.00 9.26
N CYS A 311 13.39 10.24 10.11
CA CYS A 311 12.68 11.51 10.20
C CYS A 311 13.05 12.21 11.52
N PRO A 312 13.49 13.48 11.50
CA PRO A 312 13.79 14.22 12.73
C PRO A 312 12.54 14.65 13.51
N GLN A 313 11.37 14.67 12.87
CA GLN A 313 10.08 15.05 13.46
C GLN A 313 8.97 14.05 13.06
N PRO A 314 9.07 12.77 13.49
CA PRO A 314 8.17 11.71 13.05
C PRO A 314 6.71 11.95 13.47
N ASP A 315 6.47 12.71 14.54
CA ASP A 315 5.12 13.05 15.01
C ASP A 315 4.39 14.08 14.14
N LEU A 316 5.06 14.67 13.14
CA LEU A 316 4.50 15.69 12.25
C LEU A 316 4.22 15.19 10.83
N THR A 317 4.63 13.97 10.49
CA THR A 317 4.52 13.44 9.12
C THR A 317 4.20 11.96 9.12
N LEU A 318 3.97 11.40 7.94
CA LEU A 318 3.63 10.00 7.73
C LEU A 318 4.59 9.37 6.74
N GLY A 319 4.91 8.09 6.93
CA GLY A 319 5.65 7.33 5.92
C GLY A 319 4.87 7.27 4.61
N ILE A 320 3.58 6.96 4.68
CA ILE A 320 2.62 7.05 3.58
C ILE A 320 1.25 7.45 4.16
N THR A 321 0.47 8.23 3.43
CA THR A 321 -0.89 8.60 3.85
C THR A 321 -1.83 7.39 3.82
N SER A 322 -2.90 7.45 4.63
CA SER A 322 -3.98 6.46 4.59
C SER A 322 -4.58 6.37 3.18
N HIS A 323 -4.63 5.17 2.62
CA HIS A 323 -5.19 4.92 1.29
C HIS A 323 -5.75 3.49 1.18
N THR A 324 -6.50 3.25 0.11
CA THR A 324 -6.81 1.92 -0.41
C THR A 324 -6.03 1.67 -1.70
N ASP A 325 -5.74 0.41 -2.00
CA ASP A 325 -5.03 0.05 -3.21
C ASP A 325 -6.00 -0.06 -4.40
N PRO A 326 -5.75 0.60 -5.54
CA PRO A 326 -6.63 0.55 -6.70
C PRO A 326 -6.54 -0.78 -7.48
N GLY A 327 -5.89 -1.81 -6.93
CA GLY A 327 -5.59 -3.07 -7.60
C GLY A 327 -6.61 -4.19 -7.35
N ILE A 328 -6.24 -5.42 -7.73
CA ILE A 328 -6.97 -6.64 -7.32
C ILE A 328 -6.46 -7.15 -5.99
N ILE A 329 -5.14 -7.38 -5.93
CA ILE A 329 -4.41 -7.70 -4.72
C ILE A 329 -3.04 -7.05 -4.76
N THR A 330 -2.46 -6.90 -3.59
CA THR A 330 -1.08 -6.49 -3.40
C THR A 330 -0.32 -7.59 -2.67
N VAL A 331 0.92 -7.87 -3.09
CA VAL A 331 1.85 -8.77 -2.38
C VAL A 331 2.99 -7.93 -1.83
N SER A 332 3.04 -7.80 -0.50
CA SER A 332 3.96 -6.90 0.20
C SER A 332 5.03 -7.69 0.97
N LEU A 333 6.27 -7.31 0.73
CA LEU A 333 7.48 -7.81 1.40
C LEU A 333 8.05 -6.69 2.28
N THR A 334 8.30 -6.98 3.56
CA THR A 334 8.81 -5.98 4.51
C THR A 334 10.18 -6.38 5.05
N ASN A 335 10.98 -5.39 5.44
CA ASN A 335 12.23 -5.60 6.16
C ASN A 335 12.04 -5.91 7.67
N ARG A 336 10.82 -6.25 8.09
CA ARG A 336 10.43 -6.59 9.47
C ARG A 336 10.60 -5.48 10.50
N VAL A 337 10.84 -4.26 10.06
CA VAL A 337 10.77 -3.10 10.94
C VAL A 337 9.29 -2.69 11.06
N PRO A 338 8.74 -2.49 12.27
CA PRO A 338 7.36 -2.07 12.46
C PRO A 338 7.07 -0.72 11.78
N GLY A 339 5.87 -0.56 11.24
CA GLY A 339 5.44 0.71 10.65
C GLY A 339 4.22 0.63 9.74
N LEU A 340 3.85 -0.57 9.28
CA LEU A 340 2.57 -0.76 8.59
C LEU A 340 1.43 -0.80 9.61
N GLN A 341 0.43 0.04 9.39
CA GLN A 341 -0.83 0.02 10.11
C GLN A 341 -1.97 -0.23 9.13
N VAL A 342 -2.94 -1.01 9.55
CA VAL A 342 -4.17 -1.28 8.79
C VAL A 342 -5.36 -0.77 9.57
N LYS A 343 -6.29 -0.09 8.89
CA LYS A 343 -7.54 0.32 9.51
C LYS A 343 -8.50 -0.87 9.47
N HIS A 344 -8.80 -1.42 10.64
CA HIS A 344 -9.77 -2.50 10.81
C HIS A 344 -10.92 -1.96 11.65
N GLU A 345 -12.13 -2.00 11.07
CA GLU A 345 -13.28 -1.24 11.58
C GLU A 345 -12.93 0.26 11.64
N ASP A 346 -12.98 0.88 12.82
CA ASP A 346 -12.66 2.29 13.03
C ASP A 346 -11.29 2.52 13.70
N ASP A 347 -10.55 1.45 14.00
CA ASP A 347 -9.26 1.51 14.70
C ASP A 347 -8.08 1.14 13.79
N TRP A 348 -6.94 1.80 14.01
CA TRP A 348 -5.67 1.44 13.38
C TRP A 348 -4.98 0.34 14.17
N THR A 349 -4.64 -0.74 13.47
CA THR A 349 -3.96 -1.92 14.02
C THR A 349 -2.57 -2.05 13.40
N ASP A 350 -1.54 -2.14 14.25
CA ASP A 350 -0.19 -2.43 13.79
C ASP A 350 -0.11 -3.84 13.20
N VAL A 351 0.56 -3.98 12.06
CA VAL A 351 0.84 -5.28 11.45
C VAL A 351 2.21 -5.75 11.92
N ASP A 352 2.26 -6.86 12.64
CA ASP A 352 3.51 -7.53 13.02
C ASP A 352 3.93 -8.54 11.92
N PRO A 353 4.96 -8.26 11.11
CA PRO A 353 5.33 -9.13 9.99
C PRO A 353 5.94 -10.44 10.48
N VAL A 354 5.38 -11.57 10.05
CA VAL A 354 5.90 -12.89 10.45
C VAL A 354 7.17 -13.26 9.65
N PRO A 355 8.13 -13.99 10.24
CA PRO A 355 9.35 -14.41 9.54
C PRO A 355 9.04 -15.20 8.26
N GLY A 356 9.53 -14.69 7.12
CA GLY A 356 9.29 -15.30 5.82
C GLY A 356 7.85 -15.21 5.33
N GLY A 357 6.99 -14.40 5.97
CA GLY A 357 5.64 -14.14 5.52
C GLY A 357 5.56 -13.02 4.49
N LEU A 358 4.52 -13.06 3.67
CA LEU A 358 4.15 -11.99 2.75
C LEU A 358 2.79 -11.44 3.16
N ILE A 359 2.66 -10.12 3.22
CA ILE A 359 1.40 -9.46 3.54
C ILE A 359 0.62 -9.33 2.23
N ILE A 360 -0.63 -9.78 2.26
CA ILE A 360 -1.58 -9.69 1.17
C ILE A 360 -2.68 -8.72 1.58
N ASN A 361 -3.04 -7.81 0.69
CA ASN A 361 -4.27 -7.03 0.83
C ASN A 361 -5.10 -7.03 -0.43
N ILE A 362 -6.41 -6.91 -0.23
CA ILE A 362 -7.40 -6.83 -1.29
C ILE A 362 -7.48 -5.38 -1.76
N GLY A 363 -7.48 -5.19 -3.08
CA GLY A 363 -7.64 -3.87 -3.69
C GLY A 363 -9.07 -3.58 -4.14
N ASP A 364 -9.31 -2.32 -4.47
CA ASP A 364 -10.62 -1.76 -4.79
C ASP A 364 -11.31 -2.48 -5.95
N PHE A 365 -10.55 -3.03 -6.91
CA PHE A 365 -11.14 -3.66 -8.10
C PHE A 365 -11.78 -5.00 -7.77
N LEU A 366 -11.25 -5.72 -6.77
CA LEU A 366 -11.90 -6.93 -6.27
C LEU A 366 -13.10 -6.58 -5.37
N GLN A 367 -13.06 -5.43 -4.69
CA GLN A 367 -14.12 -4.98 -3.78
C GLN A 367 -15.34 -4.36 -4.48
N CYS A 368 -15.22 -3.96 -5.74
CA CYS A 368 -16.26 -3.23 -6.49
C CYS A 368 -17.66 -3.81 -6.27
N ARG A 369 -18.48 -3.03 -5.55
CA ARG A 369 -19.88 -3.29 -5.19
C ARG A 369 -20.83 -3.01 -6.35
#